data_AF-A0AAD9P8S3-F1
#
_entry.id   AF-A0AAD9P8S3-F1
#
_cell.length_a   1.000
_cell.length_b   1.000
_cell.length_c   1.000
_cell.angle_alpha   90.00
_cell.angle_beta   90.00
_cell.angle_gamma   90.00
#
_symmetry.space_group_name_H-M   'P 1'
#
loop_
_entity.id
_entity.type
_entity.pdbx_description
1 polymer ?
#
loop_
_entity_poly.entity_id
_entity_poly.type
_entity_poly.pdbx_seq_one_letter_code
_entity_poly.pdbx_strand_id
1 'polypeptide(L)'
;MFPEHYHIFVGDLSPDIETHQLREAFAPFGQISDCKIIRDPQTLKSKGYGFVSFVKKEDAETAIAGMNGQWIGSRAIRTNWASRKPPAPNQKEGRYGDLQKPLSYEEVYNQSSPTNCTVYCGGILSSLSEELMHKTFSQFGPIQEVRVFKDKGYAFIRFASKEAATQAIVSVHGAEILGHSVKCSWGKESSDPSQGGASSPQQGAASPSQFANQAYGQAYYNQMGYWGYPQGGYQQMQPGGYGMPYMQHGYGYGGYGF
;
A
#
# COMPACT_ATOMS: atom_id res chain seq x y z
N MET A 1 26.68 -13.87 -15.64
CA MET A 1 26.20 -14.31 -14.30
C MET A 1 26.52 -13.18 -13.34
N PHE A 2 25.50 -12.55 -12.73
CA PHE A 2 25.76 -11.68 -11.59
C PHE A 2 26.14 -12.59 -10.41
N PRO A 3 27.19 -12.26 -9.64
CA PRO A 3 27.56 -13.06 -8.48
C PRO A 3 26.37 -13.15 -7.51
N GLU A 4 25.99 -14.37 -7.13
CA GLU A 4 25.01 -14.55 -6.05
C GLU A 4 25.64 -14.09 -4.73
N HIS A 5 25.03 -13.08 -4.11
CA HIS A 5 25.42 -12.65 -2.77
C HIS A 5 24.50 -13.31 -1.73
N TYR A 6 25.09 -13.66 -0.59
CA TYR A 6 24.42 -14.34 0.51
C TYR A 6 24.09 -13.34 1.59
N HIS A 7 22.79 -13.13 1.82
CA HIS A 7 22.31 -12.09 2.72
C HIS A 7 21.92 -12.69 4.08
N ILE A 8 22.35 -12.01 5.14
CA ILE A 8 22.05 -12.31 6.54
C ILE A 8 21.17 -11.20 7.08
N PHE A 9 20.10 -11.58 7.78
CA PHE A 9 19.32 -10.67 8.59
C PHE A 9 19.98 -10.52 9.97
N VAL A 10 20.14 -9.29 10.42
CA VAL A 10 20.66 -8.97 11.75
C VAL A 10 19.59 -8.17 12.50
N GLY A 11 18.95 -8.79 13.48
CA GLY A 11 17.92 -8.20 14.33
C GLY A 11 18.43 -7.83 15.72
N ASP A 12 17.54 -7.19 16.48
CA ASP A 12 17.80 -6.77 17.87
C ASP A 12 18.99 -5.81 18.03
N LEU A 13 19.32 -5.08 16.98
CA LEU A 13 20.36 -4.05 16.99
C LEU A 13 19.97 -2.91 17.95
N SER A 14 20.95 -2.44 18.72
CA SER A 14 20.80 -1.22 19.50
C SER A 14 20.57 0.00 18.59
N PRO A 15 19.69 0.96 18.96
CA PRO A 15 19.35 2.10 18.10
C PRO A 15 20.55 2.99 17.75
N ASP A 16 21.59 2.97 18.57
CA ASP A 16 22.82 3.75 18.40
C ASP A 16 23.83 3.07 17.46
N ILE A 17 23.56 1.83 17.03
CA ILE A 17 24.44 1.10 16.12
C ILE A 17 24.31 1.65 14.70
N GLU A 18 25.49 1.89 14.13
CA GLU A 18 25.64 2.37 12.77
C GLU A 18 26.14 1.31 11.82
N THR A 19 26.01 1.59 10.52
CA THR A 19 26.39 0.63 9.47
C THR A 19 27.88 0.30 9.51
N HIS A 20 28.74 1.24 9.92
CA HIS A 20 30.18 0.98 10.06
C HIS A 20 30.47 -0.05 11.16
N GLN A 21 29.86 0.10 12.35
CA GLN A 21 30.02 -0.83 13.47
C GLN A 21 29.51 -2.23 13.11
N LEU A 22 28.36 -2.29 12.39
CA LEU A 22 27.84 -3.54 11.87
C LEU A 22 28.81 -4.19 10.89
N ARG A 23 29.46 -3.41 10.01
CA ARG A 23 30.45 -3.92 9.08
C ARG A 23 31.69 -4.45 9.79
N GLU A 24 32.23 -3.72 10.76
CA GLU A 24 33.42 -4.13 11.53
C GLU A 24 33.16 -5.41 12.33
N ALA A 25 31.98 -5.55 12.93
CA ALA A 25 31.63 -6.75 13.68
C ALA A 25 31.55 -8.01 12.79
N PHE A 26 31.17 -7.86 11.52
CA PHE A 26 31.00 -8.97 10.58
C PHE A 26 32.21 -9.19 9.65
N ALA A 27 33.16 -8.25 9.60
CA ALA A 27 34.35 -8.33 8.75
C ALA A 27 35.26 -9.55 9.03
N PRO A 28 35.43 -10.03 10.28
CA PRO A 28 36.26 -11.20 10.55
C PRO A 28 35.76 -12.51 9.92
N PHE A 29 34.47 -12.60 9.57
CA PHE A 29 33.87 -13.83 9.03
C PHE A 29 34.04 -13.96 7.51
N GLY A 30 34.33 -12.87 6.81
CA GLY A 30 34.55 -12.92 5.37
C GLY A 30 34.32 -11.60 4.65
N GLN A 31 34.33 -11.66 3.32
CA GLN A 31 34.21 -10.47 2.49
C GLN A 31 32.77 -9.99 2.40
N ILE A 32 32.48 -8.87 3.06
CA ILE A 32 31.18 -8.18 2.99
C ILE A 32 31.10 -7.39 1.67
N SER A 33 30.11 -7.72 0.84
CA SER A 33 29.79 -6.98 -0.38
C SER A 33 28.91 -5.75 -0.10
N ASP A 34 27.95 -5.86 0.82
CA ASP A 34 27.02 -4.78 1.13
C ASP A 34 26.50 -4.95 2.56
N CYS A 35 26.27 -3.85 3.26
CA CYS A 35 25.67 -3.86 4.59
C CYS A 35 24.83 -2.60 4.81
N LYS A 36 23.67 -2.75 5.43
CA LYS A 36 22.78 -1.62 5.72
C LYS A 36 21.96 -1.84 6.99
N ILE A 37 21.70 -0.74 7.70
CA ILE A 37 20.73 -0.71 8.79
C ILE A 37 19.44 -0.09 8.27
N ILE A 38 18.31 -0.72 8.58
CA ILE A 38 17.03 -0.19 8.18
C ILE A 38 16.58 0.85 9.19
N ARG A 39 16.36 2.06 8.70
CA ARG A 39 15.85 3.21 9.46
C ARG A 39 14.45 3.57 8.97
N ASP A 40 13.68 4.20 9.83
CA ASP A 40 12.39 4.77 9.46
C ASP A 40 12.59 5.98 8.53
N PRO A 41 11.89 6.08 7.38
CA PRO A 41 12.13 7.13 6.41
C PRO A 41 11.67 8.52 6.88
N GLN A 42 10.75 8.61 7.85
CA GLN A 42 10.27 9.90 8.38
C GLN A 42 11.09 10.36 9.57
N THR A 43 11.38 9.45 10.51
CA THR A 43 12.06 9.81 11.76
C THR A 43 13.57 9.59 11.73
N LEU A 44 14.08 8.92 10.69
CA LEU A 44 15.48 8.48 10.54
C LEU A 44 16.00 7.59 11.69
N LYS A 45 15.12 7.15 12.60
CA LYS A 45 15.49 6.28 13.71
C LYS A 45 15.70 4.84 13.22
N SER A 46 16.67 4.15 13.81
CA SER A 46 16.91 2.73 13.57
C SER A 46 15.67 1.90 13.90
N LYS A 47 15.29 0.99 13.01
CA LYS A 47 14.24 0.00 13.28
C LYS A 47 14.75 -1.20 14.09
N GLY A 48 16.02 -1.17 14.51
CA GLY A 48 16.64 -2.24 15.30
C GLY A 48 16.99 -3.49 14.48
N TYR A 49 17.07 -3.37 13.16
CA TYR A 49 17.53 -4.46 12.30
C TYR A 49 18.26 -3.95 11.05
N GLY A 50 19.05 -4.83 10.46
CA GLY A 50 19.85 -4.58 9.26
C GLY A 50 20.09 -5.85 8.46
N PHE A 51 20.84 -5.69 7.38
CA PHE A 51 21.22 -6.76 6.49
C PHE A 51 22.72 -6.67 6.19
N VAL A 52 23.37 -7.83 6.15
CA VAL A 52 24.78 -7.98 5.75
C VAL A 52 24.85 -8.99 4.61
N SER A 53 25.60 -8.66 3.57
CA SER A 53 25.70 -9.46 2.34
C SER A 53 27.14 -9.92 2.15
N PHE A 54 27.35 -11.22 2.05
CA PHE A 54 28.66 -11.82 1.80
C PHE A 54 28.78 -12.28 0.35
N VAL A 55 30.01 -12.29 -0.16
CA VAL A 55 30.34 -12.82 -1.49
C VAL A 55 30.27 -14.35 -1.49
N LYS A 56 30.63 -15.00 -0.39
CA LYS A 56 30.63 -16.46 -0.25
C LYS A 56 29.55 -16.93 0.72
N LYS A 57 28.98 -18.11 0.44
CA LYS A 57 27.98 -18.75 1.30
C LYS A 57 28.56 -19.14 2.66
N GLU A 58 29.75 -19.72 2.63
CA GLU A 58 30.47 -20.24 3.80
C GLU A 58 30.74 -19.13 4.83
N ASP A 59 31.18 -17.95 4.36
CA ASP A 59 31.37 -16.75 5.17
C ASP A 59 30.04 -16.34 5.86
N ALA A 60 28.91 -16.45 5.16
CA ALA A 60 27.62 -16.13 5.72
C ALA A 60 27.13 -17.15 6.77
N GLU A 61 27.37 -18.44 6.53
CA GLU A 61 27.05 -19.53 7.47
C GLU A 61 27.83 -19.38 8.78
N THR A 62 29.13 -19.12 8.68
CA THR A 62 29.99 -18.90 9.84
C THR A 62 29.62 -17.62 10.60
N ALA A 63 29.28 -16.53 9.90
CA ALA A 63 28.78 -15.31 10.51
C ALA A 63 27.45 -15.52 11.25
N ILE A 64 26.49 -16.27 10.69
CA ILE A 64 25.23 -16.58 11.39
C ILE A 64 25.53 -17.34 12.68
N ALA A 65 26.33 -18.41 12.61
CA ALA A 65 26.65 -19.22 13.78
C ALA A 65 27.46 -18.46 14.85
N GLY A 66 28.43 -17.65 14.44
CA GLY A 66 29.34 -16.94 15.35
C GLY A 66 28.75 -15.68 15.99
N MET A 67 27.87 -14.97 15.28
CA MET A 67 27.33 -13.69 15.73
C MET A 67 25.93 -13.79 16.36
N ASN A 68 25.24 -14.92 16.24
CA ASN A 68 23.93 -15.07 16.87
C ASN A 68 24.05 -15.00 18.41
N GLY A 69 23.37 -14.02 19.03
CA GLY A 69 23.42 -13.80 20.48
C GLY A 69 24.63 -12.99 20.96
N GLN A 70 25.51 -12.54 20.07
CA GLN A 70 26.64 -11.67 20.45
C GLN A 70 26.18 -10.26 20.79
N TRP A 71 26.90 -9.58 21.67
CA TRP A 71 26.55 -8.21 22.09
C TRP A 71 27.18 -7.19 21.14
N ILE A 72 26.33 -6.32 20.59
CA ILE A 72 26.76 -5.16 19.80
C ILE A 72 26.12 -3.91 20.40
N GLY A 73 26.94 -3.04 20.99
CA GLY A 73 26.47 -1.91 21.78
C GLY A 73 25.77 -2.39 23.07
N SER A 74 24.51 -1.99 23.26
CA SER A 74 23.75 -2.29 24.47
C SER A 74 22.83 -3.52 24.39
N ARG A 75 22.82 -4.24 23.26
CA ARG A 75 21.91 -5.38 23.03
C ARG A 75 22.65 -6.58 22.42
N ALA A 76 22.19 -7.78 22.78
CA ALA A 76 22.53 -9.00 22.06
C ALA A 76 21.77 -9.03 20.72
N ILE A 77 22.48 -9.33 19.63
CA ILE A 77 21.92 -9.36 18.29
C ILE A 77 21.39 -10.75 17.95
N ARG A 78 20.47 -10.81 17.00
CA ARG A 78 19.97 -12.06 16.43
C ARG A 78 20.36 -12.14 14.97
N THR A 79 20.98 -13.23 14.54
CA THR A 79 21.30 -13.46 13.13
C THR A 79 20.43 -14.57 12.56
N ASN A 80 20.09 -14.43 11.28
CA ASN A 80 19.43 -15.48 10.54
C ASN A 80 19.72 -15.32 9.05
N TRP A 81 19.45 -16.36 8.27
CA TRP A 81 19.36 -16.17 6.83
C TRP A 81 18.36 -15.07 6.52
N ALA A 82 18.77 -14.10 5.70
CA ALA A 82 17.81 -13.11 5.25
C ALA A 82 16.80 -13.83 4.37
N SER A 83 15.57 -13.96 4.86
CA SER A 83 14.46 -14.26 3.99
C SER A 83 14.40 -13.10 2.99
N ARG A 84 14.69 -13.38 1.72
CA ARG A 84 14.22 -12.53 0.63
C ARG A 84 12.70 -12.62 0.69
N LYS A 85 12.07 -11.82 1.55
CA LYS A 85 10.71 -11.40 1.26
C LYS A 85 10.85 -10.80 -0.14
N PRO A 86 10.13 -11.32 -1.15
CA PRO A 86 10.07 -10.63 -2.43
C PRO A 86 9.80 -9.17 -2.08
N PRO A 87 10.58 -8.23 -2.63
CA PRO A 87 10.51 -6.83 -2.23
C PRO A 87 9.03 -6.46 -2.08
N ALA A 88 8.65 -5.92 -0.91
CA ALA A 88 7.33 -5.34 -0.73
C ALA A 88 7.05 -4.52 -1.99
N PRO A 89 5.90 -4.69 -2.67
CA PRO A 89 5.68 -4.17 -4.02
C PRO A 89 5.74 -2.65 -3.95
N ASN A 90 6.95 -2.11 -4.08
CA ASN A 90 7.19 -0.70 -4.25
C ASN A 90 6.97 -0.46 -5.74
N GLN A 91 5.70 -0.54 -6.14
CA GLN A 91 5.09 0.10 -7.30
C GLN A 91 6.08 0.47 -8.42
N LYS A 92 6.80 -0.54 -8.94
CA LYS A 92 7.69 -0.48 -10.10
C LYS A 92 8.21 -1.90 -10.34
N GLU A 93 7.68 -2.46 -11.43
CA GLU A 93 8.22 -3.60 -12.18
C GLU A 93 8.03 -5.00 -11.56
N GLY A 94 7.21 -5.77 -12.28
CA GLY A 94 6.71 -7.08 -11.91
C GLY A 94 7.77 -8.17 -12.05
N ARG A 95 7.73 -9.03 -11.03
CA ARG A 95 8.40 -10.33 -10.87
C ARG A 95 8.27 -11.19 -12.15
N TYR A 96 9.39 -11.49 -12.81
CA TYR A 96 9.56 -12.71 -13.59
C TYR A 96 10.27 -13.73 -12.71
N GLY A 97 9.61 -14.87 -12.44
CA GLY A 97 10.25 -16.00 -11.76
C GLY A 97 9.40 -16.81 -10.81
N ASP A 98 8.06 -16.75 -10.88
CA ASP A 98 7.22 -17.81 -10.32
C ASP A 98 6.73 -18.65 -11.50
N LEU A 99 7.04 -19.95 -11.46
CA LEU A 99 6.54 -20.96 -12.38
C LEU A 99 5.07 -20.69 -12.71
N GLN A 100 4.75 -20.52 -14.00
CA GLN A 100 3.41 -20.20 -14.50
C GLN A 100 2.34 -21.08 -13.84
N LYS A 101 1.72 -20.58 -12.77
CA LYS A 101 0.29 -20.79 -12.62
C LYS A 101 -0.34 -19.90 -13.69
N PRO A 102 -1.02 -20.46 -14.71
CA PRO A 102 -1.88 -19.64 -15.55
C PRO A 102 -2.82 -18.88 -14.62
N LEU A 103 -2.99 -17.57 -14.85
CA LEU A 103 -3.96 -16.77 -14.09
C LEU A 103 -5.29 -17.52 -14.11
N SER A 104 -5.74 -18.01 -12.96
CA SER A 104 -6.99 -18.76 -12.93
C SER A 104 -8.14 -17.79 -13.21
N TYR A 105 -9.11 -18.24 -14.02
CA TYR A 105 -10.34 -17.48 -14.26
C TYR A 105 -10.99 -17.04 -12.94
N GLU A 106 -10.99 -17.92 -11.94
CA GLU A 106 -11.58 -17.64 -10.63
C GLU A 106 -10.81 -16.56 -9.85
N GLU A 107 -9.48 -16.60 -9.89
CA GLU A 107 -8.64 -15.59 -9.22
C GLU A 107 -8.85 -14.21 -9.84
N VAL A 108 -8.91 -14.13 -11.17
CA VAL A 108 -9.15 -12.86 -11.88
C VAL A 108 -10.58 -12.38 -11.65
N TYR A 109 -11.58 -13.26 -11.74
CA TYR A 109 -12.98 -12.90 -11.55
C TYR A 109 -13.23 -12.28 -10.16
N ASN A 110 -12.59 -12.83 -9.12
CA ASN A 110 -12.77 -12.37 -7.74
C ASN A 110 -11.94 -11.12 -7.38
N GLN A 111 -11.06 -10.63 -8.25
CA GLN A 111 -10.24 -9.42 -8.02
C GLN A 111 -11.00 -8.11 -8.22
N SER A 112 -12.21 -8.15 -8.79
CA SER A 112 -13.01 -6.93 -9.02
C SER A 112 -14.47 -7.12 -8.64
N SER A 113 -15.17 -6.00 -8.51
CA SER A 113 -16.60 -5.97 -8.24
C SER A 113 -17.37 -6.79 -9.30
N PRO A 114 -18.56 -7.33 -8.99
CA PRO A 114 -19.41 -7.98 -10.00
C PRO A 114 -19.83 -7.06 -11.14
N THR A 115 -19.78 -5.75 -10.93
CA THR A 115 -20.20 -4.71 -11.88
C THR A 115 -19.07 -4.20 -12.77
N ASN A 116 -17.81 -4.49 -12.45
CA ASN A 116 -16.69 -4.06 -13.26
C ASN A 116 -16.55 -4.95 -14.51
N CYS A 117 -16.77 -4.35 -15.67
CA CYS A 117 -16.55 -4.98 -16.97
C CYS A 117 -15.40 -4.32 -17.75
N THR A 118 -14.57 -3.51 -17.10
CA THR A 118 -13.52 -2.73 -17.76
C THR A 118 -12.17 -3.41 -17.60
N VAL A 119 -11.53 -3.69 -18.72
CA VAL A 119 -10.17 -4.23 -18.82
C VAL A 119 -9.21 -3.10 -19.15
N TYR A 120 -8.18 -2.92 -18.33
CA TYR A 120 -6.99 -2.18 -18.67
C TYR A 120 -6.06 -3.07 -19.50
N CYS A 121 -5.58 -2.57 -20.63
CA CYS A 121 -4.57 -3.22 -21.46
C CYS A 121 -3.41 -2.24 -21.71
N GLY A 122 -2.21 -2.53 -21.21
CA GLY A 122 -1.04 -1.66 -21.38
C GLY A 122 0.19 -2.40 -21.91
N GLY A 123 1.19 -1.67 -22.38
CA GLY A 123 2.46 -2.23 -22.86
C GLY A 123 2.71 -2.05 -24.37
N ILE A 124 1.77 -1.44 -25.10
CA ILE A 124 1.90 -1.18 -26.54
C ILE A 124 2.26 0.29 -26.75
N LEU A 125 3.55 0.61 -26.93
CA LEU A 125 4.03 2.00 -26.95
C LEU A 125 3.91 2.71 -28.31
N SER A 126 4.03 1.99 -29.42
CA SER A 126 4.20 2.59 -30.76
C SER A 126 3.15 2.18 -31.80
N SER A 127 2.38 1.12 -31.53
CA SER A 127 1.42 0.54 -32.48
C SER A 127 -0.01 0.46 -31.94
N LEU A 128 -0.31 1.21 -30.88
CA LEU A 128 -1.60 1.13 -30.20
C LEU A 128 -2.68 1.91 -30.98
N SER A 129 -3.71 1.20 -31.45
CA SER A 129 -4.90 1.78 -32.08
C SER A 129 -6.19 1.18 -31.51
N GLU A 130 -7.30 1.92 -31.65
CA GLU A 130 -8.62 1.45 -31.24
C GLU A 130 -9.06 0.23 -32.06
N GLU A 131 -8.80 0.24 -33.37
CA GLU A 131 -9.06 -0.89 -34.26
C GLU A 131 -8.31 -2.15 -33.85
N LEU A 132 -7.05 -2.03 -33.40
CA LEU A 132 -6.27 -3.14 -32.89
C LEU A 132 -6.91 -3.71 -31.62
N MET A 133 -7.28 -2.85 -30.67
CA MET A 133 -7.95 -3.28 -29.44
C MET A 133 -9.29 -3.94 -29.73
N HIS A 134 -10.12 -3.37 -30.60
CA HIS A 134 -11.36 -4.01 -31.03
C HIS A 134 -11.11 -5.39 -31.63
N LYS A 135 -10.20 -5.50 -32.60
CA LYS A 135 -9.90 -6.78 -33.27
C LYS A 135 -9.33 -7.83 -32.32
N THR A 136 -8.49 -7.44 -31.38
CA THR A 136 -7.88 -8.38 -30.42
C THR A 136 -8.86 -8.81 -29.34
N PHE A 137 -9.72 -7.91 -28.86
CA PHE A 137 -10.58 -8.17 -27.70
C PHE A 137 -12.00 -8.63 -28.05
N SER A 138 -12.49 -8.39 -29.26
CA SER A 138 -13.86 -8.75 -29.65
C SER A 138 -14.14 -10.26 -29.65
N GLN A 139 -13.09 -11.07 -29.74
CA GLN A 139 -13.20 -12.54 -29.68
C GLN A 139 -13.62 -13.05 -28.29
N PHE A 140 -13.41 -12.28 -27.22
CA PHE A 140 -13.76 -12.69 -25.86
C PHE A 140 -15.18 -12.29 -25.46
N GLY A 141 -15.80 -11.38 -26.21
CA GLY A 141 -17.19 -10.97 -25.99
C GLY A 141 -17.52 -9.60 -26.57
N PRO A 142 -18.79 -9.18 -26.49
CA PRO A 142 -19.25 -7.88 -26.98
C PRO A 142 -18.60 -6.73 -26.21
N ILE A 143 -17.98 -5.81 -26.96
CA ILE A 143 -17.32 -4.61 -26.43
C ILE A 143 -18.32 -3.45 -26.46
N GLN A 144 -18.46 -2.75 -25.33
CA GLN A 144 -19.27 -1.54 -25.20
C GLN A 144 -18.48 -0.27 -25.51
N GLU A 145 -17.21 -0.19 -25.09
CA GLU A 145 -16.39 1.00 -25.24
C GLU A 145 -14.90 0.64 -25.30
N VAL A 146 -14.14 1.34 -26.14
CA VAL A 146 -12.67 1.30 -26.15
C VAL A 146 -12.13 2.71 -26.03
N ARG A 147 -11.24 2.93 -25.06
CA ARG A 147 -10.56 4.22 -24.84
C ARG A 147 -9.06 4.03 -24.91
N VAL A 148 -8.45 4.52 -25.97
CA VAL A 148 -7.01 4.37 -26.23
C VAL A 148 -6.24 5.62 -25.82
N PHE A 149 -5.17 5.44 -25.05
CA PHE A 149 -4.22 6.48 -24.64
C PHE A 149 -2.87 6.20 -25.31
N LYS A 150 -2.75 6.60 -26.58
CA LYS A 150 -1.59 6.31 -27.43
C LYS A 150 -0.27 6.83 -26.82
N ASP A 151 -0.27 8.07 -26.31
CA ASP A 151 0.92 8.69 -25.70
C ASP A 151 1.44 7.95 -24.47
N LYS A 152 0.58 7.17 -23.81
CA LYS A 152 0.89 6.43 -22.59
C LYS A 152 0.99 4.92 -22.82
N GLY A 153 0.72 4.45 -24.04
CA GLY A 153 0.80 3.05 -24.43
C GLY A 153 -0.17 2.11 -23.70
N TYR A 154 -1.38 2.59 -23.37
CA TYR A 154 -2.43 1.77 -22.78
C TYR A 154 -3.84 2.10 -23.27
N ALA A 155 -4.77 1.19 -23.09
CA ALA A 155 -6.18 1.31 -23.43
C ALA A 155 -7.08 0.74 -22.31
N PHE A 156 -8.32 1.23 -22.27
CA PHE A 156 -9.40 0.61 -21.50
C PHE A 156 -10.43 0.01 -22.47
N ILE A 157 -10.82 -1.22 -22.22
CA ILE A 157 -11.82 -1.97 -23.00
C ILE A 157 -12.94 -2.35 -22.05
N ARG A 158 -14.12 -1.76 -22.23
CA ARG A 158 -15.31 -2.10 -21.48
C ARG A 158 -16.09 -3.17 -22.24
N PHE A 159 -16.27 -4.33 -21.62
CA PHE A 159 -17.12 -5.40 -22.13
C PHE A 159 -18.57 -5.23 -21.66
N ALA A 160 -19.50 -5.90 -22.34
CA ALA A 160 -20.89 -5.96 -21.88
C ALA A 160 -21.06 -6.86 -20.64
N SER A 161 -20.14 -7.80 -20.42
CA SER A 161 -20.20 -8.74 -19.31
C SER A 161 -18.85 -8.89 -18.62
N LYS A 162 -18.89 -9.19 -17.32
CA LYS A 162 -17.69 -9.39 -16.50
C LYS A 162 -16.96 -10.67 -16.89
N GLU A 163 -17.69 -11.69 -17.32
CA GLU A 163 -17.14 -12.96 -17.77
C GLU A 163 -16.24 -12.76 -18.98
N ALA A 164 -16.70 -11.98 -19.96
CA ALA A 164 -15.91 -11.62 -21.15
C ALA A 164 -14.65 -10.82 -20.77
N ALA A 165 -14.78 -9.83 -19.88
CA ALA A 165 -13.65 -9.07 -19.36
C ALA A 165 -12.62 -9.95 -18.62
N THR A 166 -13.10 -10.92 -17.83
CA THR A 166 -12.26 -11.87 -17.10
C THR A 166 -11.51 -12.78 -18.06
N GLN A 167 -12.20 -13.36 -19.05
CA GLN A 167 -11.57 -14.21 -20.08
C GLN A 167 -10.51 -13.43 -20.85
N ALA A 168 -10.81 -12.19 -21.23
CA ALA A 168 -9.85 -11.32 -21.89
C ALA A 168 -8.59 -11.08 -21.05
N ILE A 169 -8.72 -10.82 -19.74
CA ILE A 169 -7.57 -10.63 -18.85
C ILE A 169 -6.74 -11.91 -18.76
N VAL A 170 -7.36 -13.06 -18.54
CA VAL A 170 -6.67 -14.35 -18.42
C VAL A 170 -5.91 -14.72 -19.70
N SER A 171 -6.53 -14.51 -20.85
CA SER A 171 -5.97 -14.91 -22.14
C SER A 171 -4.93 -13.92 -22.69
N VAL A 172 -5.10 -12.62 -22.46
CA VAL A 172 -4.26 -11.58 -23.06
C VAL A 172 -3.15 -11.11 -22.12
N HIS A 173 -3.28 -11.30 -20.80
CA HIS A 173 -2.22 -10.92 -19.87
C HIS A 173 -0.93 -11.70 -20.14
N GLY A 174 0.17 -10.99 -20.42
CA GLY A 174 1.46 -11.57 -20.74
C GLY A 174 1.59 -12.06 -22.19
N ALA A 175 0.56 -11.86 -23.02
CA ALA A 175 0.64 -12.16 -24.45
C ALA A 175 1.46 -11.09 -25.20
N GLU A 176 1.86 -11.40 -26.43
CA GLU A 176 2.54 -10.44 -27.30
C GLU A 176 1.59 -9.98 -28.42
N ILE A 177 1.31 -8.68 -28.46
CA ILE A 177 0.52 -8.05 -29.53
C ILE A 177 1.48 -7.23 -30.39
N LEU A 178 1.66 -7.63 -31.65
CA LEU A 178 2.58 -6.98 -32.60
C LEU A 178 4.01 -6.82 -32.08
N GLY A 179 4.51 -7.83 -31.34
CA GLY A 179 5.85 -7.82 -30.75
C GLY A 179 5.98 -6.99 -29.46
N HIS A 180 4.87 -6.46 -28.94
CA HIS A 180 4.83 -5.81 -27.63
C HIS A 180 4.20 -6.73 -26.59
N SER A 181 4.90 -6.98 -25.48
CA SER A 181 4.33 -7.71 -24.34
C SER A 181 3.25 -6.86 -23.68
N VAL A 182 2.04 -7.40 -23.60
CA VAL A 182 0.89 -6.67 -23.06
C VAL A 182 0.52 -7.15 -21.68
N LYS A 183 0.09 -6.20 -20.85
CA LYS A 183 -0.37 -6.42 -19.50
C LYS A 183 -1.85 -6.07 -19.43
N CYS A 184 -2.68 -7.09 -19.19
CA CYS A 184 -4.09 -6.90 -18.93
C CYS A 184 -4.40 -6.99 -17.44
N SER A 185 -5.26 -6.12 -16.94
CA SER A 185 -5.77 -6.17 -15.56
C SER A 185 -7.13 -5.49 -15.49
N TRP A 186 -7.81 -5.55 -14.35
CA TRP A 186 -9.01 -4.76 -14.16
C TRP A 186 -8.70 -3.26 -14.28
N GLY A 187 -9.49 -2.57 -15.09
CA GLY A 187 -9.52 -1.12 -15.14
C GLY A 187 -10.12 -0.57 -13.85
N LYS A 188 -9.67 0.61 -13.42
CA LYS A 188 -10.34 1.32 -12.34
C LYS A 188 -11.74 1.64 -12.84
N GLU A 189 -12.76 1.31 -12.03
CA GLU A 189 -14.13 1.73 -12.26
C GLU A 189 -14.14 3.26 -12.30
N SER A 190 -14.11 3.84 -13.50
CA SER A 190 -14.42 5.24 -13.66
C SER A 190 -15.88 5.38 -13.24
N SER A 191 -16.10 5.97 -12.06
CA SER A 191 -17.38 6.55 -11.70
C SER A 191 -17.64 7.68 -12.70
N ASP A 192 -18.18 7.32 -13.86
CA ASP A 192 -18.72 8.30 -14.80
C ASP A 192 -20.00 8.86 -14.16
N PRO A 193 -20.13 10.18 -13.93
CA PRO A 193 -21.31 10.81 -13.34
C PRO A 193 -22.50 10.87 -14.31
N SER A 194 -22.70 9.83 -15.11
CA SER A 194 -23.72 9.77 -16.18
C SER A 194 -24.49 8.45 -16.17
N GLN A 195 -24.84 7.93 -14.99
CA GLN A 195 -26.07 7.15 -14.87
C GLN A 195 -27.20 8.09 -14.46
N GLY A 196 -28.01 8.45 -15.46
CA GLY A 196 -29.28 9.14 -15.27
C GLY A 196 -30.17 8.35 -14.31
N GLY A 197 -30.25 8.85 -13.08
CA GLY A 197 -31.32 8.49 -12.16
C GLY A 197 -32.62 9.06 -12.69
N ALA A 198 -33.55 8.18 -13.06
CA ALA A 198 -34.93 8.53 -13.28
C ALA A 198 -35.53 9.02 -11.95
N SER A 199 -35.63 10.34 -11.78
CA SER A 199 -36.46 10.96 -10.75
C SER A 199 -37.70 11.55 -11.41
N SER A 200 -38.84 11.03 -10.99
CA SER A 200 -40.20 11.46 -11.29
C SER A 200 -40.40 12.97 -11.04
N PRO A 201 -41.11 13.70 -11.92
CA PRO A 201 -41.44 15.09 -11.67
C PRO A 201 -42.66 15.18 -10.74
N GLN A 202 -42.44 15.61 -9.49
CA GLN A 202 -43.52 16.05 -8.62
C GLN A 202 -43.56 17.58 -8.57
N GLN A 203 -44.75 18.10 -8.87
CA GLN A 203 -45.14 19.48 -9.06
C GLN A 203 -44.77 20.39 -7.87
N GLY A 204 -44.20 21.55 -8.18
CA GLY A 204 -44.01 22.66 -7.25
C GLY A 204 -44.35 23.97 -7.94
N ALA A 205 -45.47 24.57 -7.52
CA ALA A 205 -46.06 25.78 -8.08
C ALA A 205 -45.25 27.06 -7.77
N ALA A 206 -45.47 28.05 -8.64
CA ALA A 206 -44.84 29.36 -8.70
C ALA A 206 -45.10 30.28 -7.50
N SER A 207 -44.17 31.22 -7.26
CA SER A 207 -44.44 32.68 -7.27
C SER A 207 -43.15 33.53 -7.22
N PRO A 208 -43.05 34.67 -7.93
CA PRO A 208 -41.82 35.46 -8.09
C PRO A 208 -41.82 36.85 -7.43
N SER A 209 -40.66 37.53 -7.51
CA SER A 209 -40.37 38.98 -7.31
C SER A 209 -40.10 39.42 -5.85
N GLN A 210 -39.15 40.32 -5.50
CA GLN A 210 -38.80 41.63 -6.08
C GLN A 210 -37.39 42.14 -5.65
N PHE A 211 -36.79 43.00 -6.51
CA PHE A 211 -35.89 44.17 -6.28
C PHE A 211 -34.56 44.01 -5.48
N ALA A 212 -33.34 44.29 -5.96
CA ALA A 212 -32.69 45.43 -6.68
C ALA A 212 -32.18 46.60 -5.80
N ASN A 213 -30.86 46.63 -5.50
CA ASN A 213 -29.93 47.79 -5.39
C ASN A 213 -28.57 47.27 -4.87
N GLN A 214 -27.43 47.32 -5.59
CA GLN A 214 -26.56 48.43 -6.01
C GLN A 214 -25.47 48.84 -4.99
N ALA A 215 -24.23 48.82 -5.51
CA ALA A 215 -23.08 49.70 -5.25
C ALA A 215 -22.05 49.44 -4.11
N TYR A 216 -20.80 49.28 -4.59
CA TYR A 216 -19.51 49.86 -4.15
C TYR A 216 -18.83 49.44 -2.83
N GLY A 217 -17.52 49.11 -2.93
CA GLY A 217 -16.57 49.25 -1.82
C GLY A 217 -15.35 48.33 -1.87
N GLN A 218 -14.18 48.91 -2.13
CA GLN A 218 -12.84 48.29 -2.18
C GLN A 218 -12.23 48.00 -0.78
N ALA A 219 -11.47 46.89 -0.72
CA ALA A 219 -10.25 46.56 0.04
C ALA A 219 -10.04 47.00 1.52
N TYR A 220 -9.69 46.05 2.41
CA TYR A 220 -8.33 45.84 3.00
C TYR A 220 -8.34 44.84 4.21
N TYR A 221 -7.39 43.89 4.18
CA TYR A 221 -6.63 43.19 5.25
C TYR A 221 -7.23 42.31 6.38
N ASN A 222 -6.44 41.25 6.65
CA ASN A 222 -6.28 40.40 7.86
C ASN A 222 -7.41 39.41 8.22
N GLN A 223 -7.20 38.28 8.91
CA GLN A 223 -6.10 37.37 9.25
C GLN A 223 -6.75 36.34 10.21
N MET A 224 -6.37 35.06 10.11
CA MET A 224 -6.53 33.96 11.11
C MET A 224 -7.92 33.31 11.38
N GLY A 225 -7.88 32.00 11.66
CA GLY A 225 -8.94 31.21 12.31
C GLY A 225 -9.07 29.79 11.74
N TYR A 226 -8.23 28.81 12.12
CA TYR A 226 -8.45 27.82 13.20
C TYR A 226 -9.87 27.18 13.23
N TRP A 227 -9.96 25.90 12.84
CA TRP A 227 -11.14 25.05 13.08
C TRP A 227 -11.01 24.35 14.44
N GLY A 228 -11.86 24.76 15.40
CA GLY A 228 -12.06 24.12 16.70
C GLY A 228 -13.25 23.17 16.71
N TYR A 229 -13.13 22.09 17.49
CA TYR A 229 -14.15 21.08 17.77
C TYR A 229 -15.33 21.62 18.61
N PRO A 230 -16.56 21.11 18.45
CA PRO A 230 -17.63 21.35 19.41
C PRO A 230 -17.65 20.31 20.55
N GLN A 231 -17.56 20.82 21.78
CA GLN A 231 -17.81 20.10 23.04
C GLN A 231 -19.13 20.64 23.62
N GLY A 232 -20.12 19.76 23.81
CA GLY A 232 -21.41 20.09 24.41
C GLY A 232 -21.35 19.95 25.93
N GLY A 233 -21.73 21.02 26.63
CA GLY A 233 -21.82 21.07 28.08
C GLY A 233 -23.24 20.85 28.63
N TYR A 234 -23.30 20.47 29.91
CA TYR A 234 -24.45 20.68 30.78
C TYR A 234 -23.98 21.15 32.16
N GLN A 235 -24.89 21.87 32.79
CA GLN A 235 -24.68 22.93 33.76
C GLN A 235 -24.83 22.46 35.22
N GLN A 236 -24.22 23.26 36.08
CA GLN A 236 -23.98 23.14 37.52
C GLN A 236 -25.18 23.60 38.39
N MET A 237 -25.26 23.13 39.66
CA MET A 237 -25.70 23.82 40.92
C MET A 237 -26.22 22.78 41.96
N GLN A 238 -26.09 22.84 43.30
CA GLN A 238 -25.27 23.52 44.33
C GLN A 238 -25.63 22.83 45.71
N PRO A 239 -25.31 23.31 46.95
CA PRO A 239 -24.45 22.61 47.91
C PRO A 239 -25.09 22.26 49.29
N GLY A 240 -24.34 21.52 50.13
CA GLY A 240 -24.59 21.28 51.56
C GLY A 240 -24.31 19.82 51.89
N GLY A 241 -23.47 19.41 52.83
CA GLY A 241 -22.97 20.00 54.06
C GLY A 241 -23.06 18.89 55.13
N TYR A 242 -22.03 18.78 55.97
CA TYR A 242 -21.92 17.94 57.19
C TYR A 242 -21.45 16.48 57.08
N GLY A 243 -20.38 16.17 57.83
CA GLY A 243 -20.20 14.86 58.48
C GLY A 243 -18.87 14.12 58.26
N MET A 244 -17.84 14.48 59.04
CA MET A 244 -16.67 13.63 59.38
C MET A 244 -17.09 12.62 60.51
N PRO A 245 -16.21 11.78 61.10
CA PRO A 245 -15.51 10.58 60.57
C PRO A 245 -15.56 9.39 61.57
N TYR A 246 -15.36 8.11 61.18
CA TYR A 246 -14.65 7.12 62.05
C TYR A 246 -14.36 5.74 61.42
N MET A 247 -13.16 5.24 61.77
CA MET A 247 -12.73 3.87 62.12
C MET A 247 -12.63 2.73 61.09
N GLN A 248 -11.37 2.40 60.76
CA GLN A 248 -10.60 1.24 61.27
C GLN A 248 -11.23 -0.17 61.24
N HIS A 249 -10.64 -1.03 60.38
CA HIS A 249 -10.23 -2.45 60.58
C HIS A 249 -10.18 -3.10 59.19
N GLY A 250 -9.11 -3.67 58.63
CA GLY A 250 -7.88 -4.22 59.21
C GLY A 250 -8.08 -5.68 59.59
N TYR A 251 -7.92 -6.62 58.63
CA TYR A 251 -7.43 -7.99 58.88
C TYR A 251 -6.87 -8.59 57.57
N GLY A 252 -5.58 -8.96 57.63
CA GLY A 252 -4.98 -9.96 56.76
C GLY A 252 -4.82 -11.28 57.50
N TYR A 253 -4.63 -12.37 56.75
CA TYR A 253 -4.03 -13.65 57.13
C TYR A 253 -3.61 -14.28 55.78
N GLY A 254 -2.32 -14.51 55.49
CA GLY A 254 -1.49 -15.64 55.95
C GLY A 254 -1.73 -16.84 55.00
N GLY A 255 -0.78 -17.43 54.27
CA GLY A 255 0.62 -17.75 54.55
C GLY A 255 0.78 -19.28 54.62
N TYR A 256 1.94 -19.81 54.16
CA TYR A 256 2.41 -21.23 54.13
C TYR A 256 1.89 -22.10 52.96
N GLY A 257 2.69 -22.90 52.24
CA GLY A 257 4.07 -23.36 52.43
C GLY A 257 4.14 -24.89 52.36
N PHE A 258 5.19 -25.40 51.69
CA PHE A 258 5.55 -26.79 51.32
C PHE A 258 5.03 -27.32 49.98
#